data_AF-A0A919A912-F1
#
_entry.id   AF-A0A919A912-F1
#
_cell.length_a   1.000
_cell.length_b   1.000
_cell.length_c   1.000
_cell.angle_alpha   90.00
_cell.angle_beta   90.00
_cell.angle_gamma   90.00
#
_symmetry.space_group_name_H-M   'P 1'
#
loop_
_entity.id
_entity.type
_entity.pdbx_description
1 polymer ?
#
loop_
_entity_poly.entity_id
_entity_poly.type
_entity_poly.pdbx_seq_one_letter_code
_entity_poly.pdbx_strand_id
1 'polypeptide(L)' 'MLFRQLEYFVAVAGEKHFARAADACCVSQPALSTAMADLGRGLPADR' A
#
# COMPACT_ATOMS: atom_id res chain seq x y z
N MET A 1 -7.40 7.75 -7.50
CA MET A 1 -7.57 6.50 -6.74
C MET A 1 -6.38 5.55 -6.94
N LEU A 2 -5.99 5.19 -8.19
CA LEU A 2 -4.82 4.33 -8.44
C LEU A 2 -3.45 4.94 -8.02
N PHE A 3 -3.24 6.23 -8.29
CA PHE A 3 -1.94 6.88 -8.02
C PHE A 3 -1.53 6.80 -6.54
N ARG A 4 -2.47 7.02 -5.62
CA ARG A 4 -2.24 6.94 -4.17
C ARG A 4 -1.95 5.51 -3.70
N GLN A 5 -2.52 4.50 -4.36
CA GLN A 5 -2.21 3.10 -4.07
C GLN A 5 -0.78 2.75 -4.53
N LEU A 6 -0.30 3.33 -5.63
CA LEU A 6 1.09 3.18 -6.05
C LEU A 6 2.07 3.87 -5.10
N GLU A 7 1.74 5.07 -4.59
CA GLU A 7 2.52 5.76 -3.55
C GLU A 7 2.66 4.91 -2.29
N TYR A 8 1.55 4.33 -1.82
CA TYR A 8 1.54 3.43 -0.67
C TYR A 8 2.34 2.16 -0.93
N PHE A 9 2.29 1.62 -2.15
CA PHE A 9 3.09 0.46 -2.53
C PHE A 9 4.59 0.76 -2.46
N VAL A 10 5.02 1.91 -2.98
CA VAL A 10 6.42 2.36 -2.88
C VAL A 10 6.84 2.55 -1.42
N ALA A 11 5.97 3.15 -0.60
CA ALA A 11 6.24 3.32 0.84
C ALA A 11 6.39 1.97 1.57
N VAL A 12 5.52 1.00 1.28
CA VAL A 12 5.63 -0.36 1.84
C VAL A 12 6.91 -1.06 1.38
N ALA A 13 7.29 -0.92 0.12
CA ALA A 13 8.53 -1.50 -0.42
C ALA A 13 9.78 -0.89 0.24
N GLY A 14 9.76 0.42 0.53
CA GLY A 14 10.85 1.13 1.21
C GLY A 14 10.95 0.80 2.70
N GLU A 15 9.83 0.87 3.43
CA GLU A 15 9.82 0.68 4.88
C GLU A 15 9.85 -0.80 5.31
N LYS A 16 9.40 -1.72 4.45
CA LYS A 16 9.25 -3.17 4.71
C LYS A 16 8.36 -3.49 5.93
N HIS A 17 7.64 -2.51 6.45
CA HIS A 17 6.78 -2.64 7.61
C HIS A 17 5.54 -1.74 7.46
N PHE A 18 4.35 -2.35 7.45
CA PHE A 18 3.08 -1.65 7.20
C PHE A 18 2.79 -0.51 8.19
N ALA A 19 3.15 -0.65 9.46
CA ALA A 19 2.97 0.42 10.44
C ALA A 19 3.83 1.65 10.10
N ARG A 20 5.12 1.44 9.81
CA ARG A 20 6.04 2.52 9.42
C ARG A 20 5.67 3.16 8.08
N ALA A 21 5.22 2.36 7.12
CA ALA A 21 4.72 2.87 5.84
C ALA A 21 3.45 3.72 6.01
N ALA A 22 2.57 3.33 6.93
CA ALA A 22 1.36 4.07 7.23
C ALA A 22 1.69 5.42 7.89
N ASP A 23 2.63 5.44 8.84
CA ASP A 23 3.14 6.66 9.46
C ASP A 23 3.78 7.59 8.42
N ALA A 24 4.62 7.04 7.52
CA ALA A 24 5.26 7.79 6.44
C ALA A 24 4.26 8.39 5.43
N CYS A 25 3.12 7.74 5.24
CA CYS A 25 2.04 8.20 4.36
C CYS A 25 0.95 9.01 5.10
N CYS A 26 1.11 9.30 6.39
CA CYS A 26 0.14 10.00 7.23
C CYS A 26 -1.26 9.35 7.20
N VAL A 27 -1.32 8.02 7.23
CA VAL A 27 -2.57 7.24 7.27
C VAL A 27 -2.55 6.21 8.38
N SER A 28 -3.72 5.66 8.72
CA SER A 28 -3.77 4.52 9.62
C SER A 28 -3.28 3.25 8.92
N GLN A 29 -2.63 2.36 9.68
CA GLN A 29 -2.17 1.07 9.16
C GLN A 29 -3.31 0.22 8.56
N PRO A 30 -4.53 0.16 9.15
CA PRO A 30 -5.66 -0.53 8.52
C PRO A 30 -6.05 0.07 7.16
N ALA A 31 -6.05 1.39 7.01
CA ALA A 31 -6.37 2.05 5.74
C ALA A 31 -5.33 1.73 4.65
N LEU A 32 -4.05 1.75 5.02
CA LEU A 32 -2.95 1.35 4.14
C LEU A 32 -3.11 -0.11 3.69
N SER A 33 -3.38 -1.03 4.61
CA SER A 33 -3.53 -2.45 4.29
C SER A 33 -4.72 -2.74 3.37
N THR A 34 -5.87 -2.10 3.59
CA THR A 34 -7.01 -2.22 2.67
C THR A 34 -6.65 -1.73 1.28
N ALA A 35 -5.99 -0.57 1.17
CA ALA A 35 -5.55 -0.03 -0.12
C ALA A 35 -4.57 -0.95 -0.86
N MET A 36 -3.67 -1.64 -0.13
CA MET A 36 -2.76 -2.63 -0.72
C MET A 36 -3.48 -3.91 -1.19
N ALA A 37 -4.46 -4.38 -0.42
CA ALA A 37 -5.27 -5.53 -0.83
C ALA A 37 -6.08 -5.22 -2.10
N ASP A 38 -6.67 -4.02 -2.18
CA ASP A 38 -7.42 -3.57 -3.35
C ASP A 38 -6.50 -3.42 -4.58
N LEU A 39 -5.29 -2.87 -4.40
CA LEU A 39 -4.28 -2.77 -5.45
C LEU A 39 -3.91 -4.15 -6.00
N GLY A 40 -3.66 -5.12 -5.12
CA GLY A 40 -3.31 -6.49 -5.52
C GLY A 40 -4.43 -7.22 -6.28
N ARG A 41 -5.70 -6.98 -5.94
CA ARG A 41 -6.85 -7.54 -6.68
C ARG A 41 -7.01 -6.96 -8.08
N GLY A 42 -6.61 -5.70 -8.27
CA GLY A 42 -6.68 -5.01 -9.56
C GLY A 42 -5.51 -5.32 -10.50
N LEU A 43 -4.43 -5.92 -9.99
CA LEU A 43 -3.28 -6.30 -10.80
C LEU A 43 -3.43 -7.76 -11.27
N PRO A 44 -3.21 -8.07 -12.56
CA PRO A 44 -3.16 -9.45 -13.01
C PRO A 44 -2.00 -10.16 -12.29
N ALA A 45 -2.33 -11.18 -11.52
CA ALA A 45 -1.33 -12.07 -10.97
C ALA A 45 -0.79 -12.93 -12.13
N ASP A 46 0.43 -12.63 -12.55
CA ASP A 46 1.31 -13.59 -13.20
C ASP A 46 1.28 -14.89 -12.35
N ARG A 47 0.84 -15.98 -12.97
CA ARG A 47 0.89 -17.34 -12.41
C ARG A 47 2.06 -18.07 -13.02
#